data_AF-A0A2Z2E1J4-F1
#
_entry.id   AF-A0A2Z2E1J4-F1
#
_cell.length_a   1.000
_cell.length_b   1.000
_cell.length_c   1.000
_cell.angle_alpha   90.00
_cell.angle_beta   90.00
_cell.angle_gamma   90.00
#
_symmetry.space_group_name_H-M   'P 1'
#
loop_
_entity.id
_entity.type
_entity.pdbx_description
1 polymer ?
#
loop_
_entity_poly.entity_id
_entity_poly.type
_entity_poly.pdbx_seq_one_letter_code
_entity_poly.pdbx_strand_id
1 'polypeptide(L)' 'MSLVKQNRNQPAPAKVMTFGENRDLNKVISTAPAAVQKRLNFNMPEDKHQRLKAACARKGVSISDVMNDLVDAWLKENE' A
#
# COMPACT_ATOMS: atom_id res chain seq x y z
N MET A 1 11.68 13.43 -47.69
CA MET A 1 11.54 14.37 -46.55
C MET A 1 12.67 14.08 -45.58
N SER A 2 13.68 14.95 -45.57
CA SER A 2 15.00 14.76 -44.95
C SER A 2 14.98 14.98 -43.44
N LEU A 3 15.83 14.26 -42.70
CA LEU A 3 15.95 14.36 -41.24
C LEU A 3 16.63 15.66 -40.79
N VAL A 4 16.06 16.29 -39.75
CA VAL A 4 16.46 17.58 -39.19
C VAL A 4 17.65 17.42 -38.23
N LYS A 5 18.61 18.35 -38.32
CA LYS A 5 19.82 18.45 -37.47
C LYS A 5 19.46 18.65 -35.98
N GLN A 6 20.06 17.85 -35.10
CA GLN A 6 20.09 18.10 -33.66
C GLN A 6 20.95 19.33 -33.36
N ASN A 7 20.33 20.38 -32.80
CA ASN A 7 21.01 21.58 -32.34
C ASN A 7 21.56 21.36 -30.92
N ARG A 8 22.83 21.72 -30.70
CA ARG A 8 23.67 21.37 -29.53
C ARG A 8 23.36 22.19 -28.26
N ASN A 9 22.23 22.91 -28.23
CA ASN A 9 21.76 23.75 -27.11
C ASN A 9 20.40 23.28 -26.55
N GLN A 10 20.20 21.97 -26.36
CA GLN A 10 18.98 21.43 -25.74
C GLN A 10 19.13 21.30 -24.21
N PRO A 11 18.11 21.70 -23.40
CA PRO A 11 18.02 21.27 -22.01
C PRO A 11 17.90 19.73 -21.98
N ALA A 12 18.45 19.12 -20.92
CA ALA A 12 18.67 17.67 -20.79
C ALA A 12 17.52 16.82 -21.35
N PRO A 13 17.81 15.70 -22.05
CA PRO A 13 16.78 14.90 -22.69
C PRO A 13 15.79 14.46 -21.62
N ALA A 14 14.51 14.77 -21.84
CA ALA A 14 13.42 14.28 -21.02
C ALA A 14 13.63 12.76 -20.87
N LYS A 15 13.89 12.32 -19.63
CA LYS A 15 14.08 10.93 -19.26
C LYS A 15 12.99 10.12 -19.95
N VAL A 16 13.36 9.41 -21.00
CA VAL A 16 12.46 8.52 -21.75
C VAL A 16 11.92 7.57 -20.70
N MET A 17 10.64 7.69 -20.35
CA MET A 17 10.01 6.80 -19.40
C MET A 17 10.01 5.42 -20.04
N THR A 18 10.95 4.57 -19.62
CA THR A 18 11.06 3.20 -20.09
C THR A 18 9.81 2.45 -19.63
N PHE A 19 8.88 2.25 -20.55
CA PHE A 19 7.69 1.44 -20.31
C PHE A 19 8.14 0.01 -20.04
N GLY A 20 7.99 -0.48 -18.81
CA GLY A 20 8.38 -1.84 -18.41
C GLY A 20 9.37 -1.94 -17.24
N GLU A 21 9.84 -0.82 -16.65
CA GLU A 21 10.45 -0.89 -15.32
C GLU A 21 9.34 -1.19 -14.32
N ASN A 22 9.10 -2.47 -14.04
CA ASN A 22 8.25 -2.96 -12.95
C ASN A 22 8.85 -2.46 -11.62
N ARG A 23 8.58 -1.19 -11.31
CA ARG A 23 9.20 -0.40 -10.23
C ARG A 23 9.06 -1.02 -8.84
N ASP A 24 8.23 -2.04 -8.68
CA ASP A 24 7.90 -2.66 -7.40
C ASP A 24 8.03 -4.20 -7.38
N LEU A 25 8.62 -4.87 -8.40
CA LEU A 25 8.72 -6.35 -8.39
C LEU A 25 9.47 -6.87 -7.15
N ASN A 26 10.59 -6.23 -6.82
CA ASN A 26 11.38 -6.55 -5.61
C ASN A 26 10.62 -6.28 -4.31
N LYS A 27 9.73 -5.28 -4.30
CA LYS A 27 8.87 -4.96 -3.15
C LYS A 27 7.83 -6.06 -2.90
N VAL A 28 7.26 -6.62 -3.97
CA VAL A 28 6.27 -7.70 -3.88
C VAL A 28 6.90 -9.00 -3.38
N ILE A 29 8.10 -9.35 -3.87
CA ILE A 29 8.79 -10.61 -3.51
C ILE A 29 9.28 -10.60 -2.05
N SER A 30 9.69 -9.44 -1.53
CA SER A 30 10.25 -9.32 -0.17
C SER A 30 9.18 -9.36 0.94
N THR A 31 7.89 -9.37 0.59
CA THR A 31 6.79 -9.34 1.55
C THR A 31 6.33 -10.76 1.93
N ALA A 32 7.26 -11.67 2.19
CA ALA A 32 6.92 -12.97 2.74
C ALA A 32 6.55 -12.79 4.23
N PRO A 33 5.29 -13.06 4.64
CA PRO A 33 4.89 -12.86 6.03
C PRO A 33 5.59 -13.87 6.94
N ALA A 34 6.01 -13.41 8.13
CA ALA A 34 6.74 -14.21 9.11
C ALA A 34 5.91 -15.35 9.75
N ALA A 35 4.58 -15.31 9.59
CA ALA A 35 3.66 -16.33 10.10
C ALA A 35 2.50 -16.55 9.11
N VAL A 36 1.82 -17.70 9.23
CA VAL A 36 0.64 -18.04 8.42
C VAL A 36 -0.51 -17.12 8.81
N GLN A 37 -0.65 -16.01 8.09
CA GLN A 37 -1.75 -15.07 8.26
C GLN A 37 -2.90 -15.43 7.32
N LYS A 38 -4.12 -15.55 7.84
CA LYS A 38 -5.34 -15.70 7.04
C LYS A 38 -5.99 -14.34 6.87
N ARG A 39 -6.36 -14.00 5.63
CA ARG A 39 -7.08 -12.75 5.33
C ARG A 39 -8.57 -12.97 5.56
N LEU A 40 -9.15 -12.18 6.45
CA LEU A 40 -10.59 -12.07 6.66
C LEU A 40 -11.11 -10.89 5.83
N ASN A 41 -12.08 -11.15 4.96
CA ASN A 41 -12.79 -10.10 4.25
C ASN A 41 -14.03 -9.73 5.07
N PHE A 42 -14.13 -8.46 5.48
CA PHE A 42 -15.22 -7.95 6.28
C PHE A 42 -15.89 -6.78 5.58
N ASN A 43 -17.21 -6.83 5.48
CA ASN A 43 -18.00 -5.72 4.98
C ASN A 43 -18.31 -4.78 6.15
N MET A 44 -17.75 -3.57 6.11
CA MET A 44 -18.01 -2.52 7.09
C MET A 44 -18.73 -1.34 6.43
N PRO A 45 -19.72 -0.72 7.10
CA PRO A 45 -20.31 0.52 6.60
C PRO A 45 -19.24 1.61 6.46
N GLU A 46 -19.37 2.44 5.44
CA GLU A 46 -18.40 3.48 5.09
C GLU A 46 -18.12 4.45 6.26
N ASP A 47 -19.18 4.92 6.94
CA ASP A 47 -19.07 5.83 8.08
C ASP A 47 -18.19 5.23 9.19
N LYS A 48 -18.39 3.94 9.51
CA LYS A 48 -17.56 3.25 10.50
C LYS A 48 -16.12 3.13 10.01
N HIS A 49 -15.90 2.82 8.74
CA HIS A 49 -14.55 2.69 8.17
C HIS A 49 -13.79 4.01 8.20
N GLN A 50 -14.45 5.11 7.89
CA GLN A 50 -13.87 6.44 7.96
C GLN A 50 -13.49 6.81 9.41
N ARG A 51 -14.37 6.54 10.38
CA ARG A 51 -14.07 6.79 11.80
C ARG A 51 -12.94 5.92 12.32
N LEU A 52 -12.91 4.64 11.96
CA LEU A 52 -11.83 3.72 12.34
C LEU A 52 -10.50 4.20 11.77
N LYS A 53 -10.47 4.58 10.49
CA LYS A 53 -9.27 5.11 9.83
C LYS A 53 -8.78 6.41 10.51
N ALA A 54 -9.69 7.32 10.84
CA ALA A 54 -9.34 8.55 11.55
C ALA A 54 -8.80 8.29 12.96
N ALA A 55 -9.40 7.35 13.70
CA ALA A 55 -8.94 6.95 15.03
C ALA A 55 -7.56 6.27 15.00
N CYS A 56 -7.33 5.38 14.03
CA CYS A 56 -6.04 4.71 13.82
C CYS A 56 -4.95 5.75 13.48
N ALA A 57 -5.25 6.70 12.59
CA ALA A 57 -4.32 7.77 12.24
C ALA A 57 -3.96 8.66 13.45
N ARG A 58 -4.92 8.96 14.33
CA ARG A 58 -4.67 9.75 15.55
C ARG A 58 -3.81 9.02 16.57
N LYS A 59 -3.99 7.70 16.70
CA LYS A 59 -3.26 6.87 17.67
C LYS A 59 -1.95 6.31 17.11
N GLY A 60 -1.68 6.46 15.81
CA GLY A 60 -0.49 5.92 15.16
C GLY A 60 -0.44 4.39 15.10
N VAL A 61 -1.59 3.73 15.22
CA VAL A 61 -1.71 2.27 15.22
C VAL A 61 -2.24 1.77 13.88
N SER A 62 -1.87 0.55 13.47
CA SER A 62 -2.39 -0.03 12.24
C SER A 62 -3.82 -0.52 12.43
N ILE A 63 -4.62 -0.48 11.36
CA ILE A 63 -5.99 -0.99 11.38
C ILE A 63 -6.01 -2.49 11.72
N SER A 64 -5.01 -3.24 11.25
CA SER A 64 -4.88 -4.66 11.53
C SER A 64 -4.64 -4.93 13.01
N ASP A 65 -3.80 -4.14 13.67
CA ASP A 65 -3.52 -4.30 15.11
C ASP A 65 -4.78 -4.03 15.94
N VAL A 66 -5.51 -2.96 15.62
CA VAL A 66 -6.77 -2.62 16.31
C VAL A 66 -7.81 -3.73 16.15
N MET A 67 -7.89 -4.35 14.96
CA MET A 67 -8.82 -5.45 14.73
C MET A 67 -8.40 -6.72 15.47
N ASN A 68 -7.10 -7.03 15.54
CA ASN A 68 -6.60 -8.15 16.32
C ASN A 68 -6.87 -7.95 17.81
N ASP A 69 -6.59 -6.76 18.36
CA ASP A 69 -6.86 -6.45 19.77
C ASP A 69 -8.35 -6.60 20.13
N LEU A 70 -9.24 -6.16 19.24
CA LEU A 70 -10.69 -6.32 19.42
C LEU A 70 -11.12 -7.78 19.38
N VAL A 71 -10.52 -8.59 18.49
CA VAL A 71 -10.78 -10.03 18.42
C VAL A 71 -10.25 -10.74 19.66
N ASP A 72 -9.03 -10.44 20.11
CA ASP A 72 -8.43 -11.03 21.30
C ASP A 72 -9.22 -10.69 22.56
N ALA A 73 -9.70 -9.45 22.69
CA ALA A 73 -10.57 -9.04 23.79
C ALA A 73 -11.90 -9.81 23.75
N TRP A 74 -12.49 -9.97 22.56
CA TRP A 74 -13.74 -10.71 22.41
C TRP A 74 -13.56 -12.21 22.71
N LEU A 75 -12.46 -12.84 22.28
CA LEU A 75 -12.16 -14.24 22.57
C LEU A 75 -11.98 -14.49 24.08
N LYS A 76 -11.26 -13.61 24.79
CA LYS A 76 -11.07 -13.72 26.25
C LYS A 76 -12.36 -13.71 27.06
N GLU A 77 -13.42 -13.08 26.54
CA GLU A 77 -14.71 -13.01 27.22
C GLU A 77 -15.66 -14.17 26.85
N ASN A 78 -15.38 -14.91 25.77
CA ASN A 78 -16.29 -15.90 25.20
C ASN A 78 -15.71 -17.33 25.09
N GLU A 79 -14.42 -17.54 25.42
CA GLU A 79 -13.81 -18.84 25.71
C GLU A 79 -13.81 -19.17 27.21
#